data_AF-A0A9C9F912-F1
#
_entry.id   AF-A0A9C9F912-F1
#
_cell.length_a   1.000
_cell.length_b   1.000
_cell.length_c   1.000
_cell.angle_alpha   90.00
_cell.angle_beta   90.00
_cell.angle_gamma   90.00
#
_symmetry.space_group_name_H-M   'P 1'
#
loop_
_entity.id
_entity.type
_entity.pdbx_description
1 polymer ?
#
loop_
_entity_poly.entity_id
_entity_poly.type
_entity_poly.pdbx_seq_one_letter_code
_entity_poly.pdbx_strand_id
1 'polypeptide(L)'
;METVEALRAVQGKSFDKPTVIIADKVGGDEEPPEGVTAVITPDAVDLVSHVAVRARNAHLLFAICYDRKHLERLKSLRGRFLNFAVDASGDVVFEEVSGEMVTAPPRVKIGFIKIARPEFTAYAIDSRDFREGLVGGKSLNLTRLQGKLPDWIHLPASVALPFGIFEKVLALDRNSGIAQRYRELVSRLDGNPEEILAEIRKTLLGLEAPEELPVALRGVMENAGLGWPEAWDDAWMCIKRVWASRWNERAYLSRKAMGIPDEDLFMAVLIQQVVEAEYSFVIHTANPFTGDGYELYAEVVLGLGETLVGNYPGRALGFTCRKTGSEPQLMSYPSKSIGLFGGGLIFRSDSNGEDLSGYAGAGLYDSVMLELPHEVSLDYTKEPLVWDENFRNELLTGITNVGVMVEKAIGSPQDIEGACSLGRYYVVQTRPQV
;
A
#
# COMPACT_ATOMS: atom_id res chain seq x y z
N MET A 1 -11.92 -20.19 16.51
CA MET A 1 -10.50 -19.76 16.56
C MET A 1 -9.64 -20.79 15.85
N GLU A 2 -8.74 -20.35 14.99
CA GLU A 2 -7.74 -21.16 14.29
C GLU A 2 -6.32 -20.68 14.58
N THR A 3 -5.35 -21.57 14.41
CA THR A 3 -3.92 -21.29 14.59
C THR A 3 -3.17 -21.73 13.35
N VAL A 4 -2.33 -20.84 12.82
CA VAL A 4 -1.61 -21.02 11.55
C VAL A 4 -0.17 -20.57 11.68
N GLU A 5 0.73 -21.20 10.94
CA GLU A 5 2.16 -20.83 10.95
C GLU A 5 2.39 -19.43 10.33
N ALA A 6 1.58 -19.06 9.34
CA ALA A 6 1.61 -17.74 8.74
C ALA A 6 0.21 -17.35 8.27
N LEU A 7 -0.13 -16.05 8.30
CA LEU A 7 -1.41 -15.55 7.79
C LEU A 7 -1.62 -15.94 6.31
N ARG A 8 -0.53 -16.01 5.53
CA ARG A 8 -0.56 -16.47 4.14
C ARG A 8 -1.16 -17.88 3.95
N ALA A 9 -1.05 -18.77 4.93
CA ALA A 9 -1.53 -20.16 4.83
C ALA A 9 -3.08 -20.30 4.79
N VAL A 10 -3.79 -19.19 4.97
CA VAL A 10 -5.25 -19.13 4.90
C VAL A 10 -5.75 -18.11 3.88
N GLN A 11 -4.86 -17.55 3.04
CA GLN A 11 -5.26 -16.73 1.91
C GLN A 11 -6.29 -17.48 1.04
N GLY A 12 -7.32 -16.74 0.61
CA GLY A 12 -8.37 -17.28 -0.26
C GLY A 12 -9.36 -18.23 0.41
N LYS A 13 -9.19 -18.56 1.70
CA LYS A 13 -10.21 -19.28 2.45
C LYS A 13 -11.36 -18.33 2.81
N SER A 14 -12.56 -18.88 2.92
CA SER A 14 -13.71 -18.20 3.50
C SER A 14 -14.15 -18.99 4.72
N PHE A 15 -14.47 -18.29 5.79
CA PHE A 15 -14.94 -18.86 7.04
C PHE A 15 -16.42 -18.54 7.21
N ASP A 16 -17.28 -19.56 7.16
CA ASP A 16 -18.74 -19.42 7.36
C ASP A 16 -19.11 -18.90 8.77
N LYS A 17 -18.12 -18.84 9.65
CA LYS A 17 -18.23 -18.57 11.07
C LYS A 17 -17.22 -17.47 11.44
N PRO A 18 -17.62 -16.44 12.21
CA PRO A 18 -16.69 -15.49 12.82
C PRO A 18 -15.45 -16.18 13.40
N THR A 19 -14.29 -15.95 12.78
CA THR A 19 -13.06 -16.69 13.09
C THR A 19 -11.96 -15.74 13.54
N VAL A 20 -11.39 -16.06 14.70
CA VAL A 20 -10.16 -15.45 15.20
C VAL A 20 -8.99 -16.30 14.72
N ILE A 21 -8.01 -15.66 14.09
CA ILE A 21 -6.79 -16.30 13.60
C ILE A 21 -5.63 -15.92 14.51
N ILE A 22 -4.91 -16.93 14.99
CA ILE A 22 -3.59 -16.75 15.59
C ILE A 22 -2.55 -17.15 14.54
N ALA A 23 -1.85 -16.16 13.99
CA ALA A 23 -0.82 -16.37 12.99
C ALA A 23 0.57 -16.18 13.63
N ASP A 24 1.48 -17.14 13.46
CA ASP A 24 2.84 -17.01 14.00
C ASP A 24 3.69 -16.00 13.22
N LYS A 25 3.36 -15.76 11.95
CA LYS A 25 4.03 -14.79 11.07
C LYS A 25 3.03 -14.02 10.21
N VAL A 26 3.36 -12.76 9.92
CA VAL A 26 2.62 -11.90 8.98
C VAL A 26 3.61 -11.21 8.03
N GLY A 27 3.47 -11.45 6.74
CA GLY A 27 4.35 -10.91 5.70
C GLY A 27 4.09 -9.44 5.34
N GLY A 28 2.92 -8.89 5.65
CA GLY A 28 2.56 -7.49 5.40
C GLY A 28 1.77 -7.24 4.11
N ASP A 29 1.77 -8.21 3.20
CA ASP A 29 1.06 -8.16 1.90
C ASP A 29 -0.19 -9.04 1.87
N GLU A 30 -0.55 -9.71 2.97
CA GLU A 30 -1.73 -10.57 3.03
C GLU A 30 -3.06 -9.80 3.06
N GLU A 31 -4.09 -10.43 2.50
CA GLU A 31 -5.49 -9.98 2.54
C GLU A 31 -6.24 -10.80 3.60
N PRO A 32 -6.70 -10.20 4.71
CA PRO A 32 -7.41 -10.93 5.75
C PRO A 32 -8.62 -11.71 5.18
N PRO A 33 -8.68 -13.05 5.37
CA PRO A 33 -9.70 -13.90 4.76
C PRO A 33 -11.14 -13.52 5.15
N GLU A 34 -12.11 -13.90 4.30
CA GLU A 34 -13.52 -13.65 4.57
C GLU A 34 -14.00 -14.42 5.82
N GLY A 35 -14.82 -13.78 6.66
CA GLY A 35 -15.31 -14.36 7.91
C GLY A 35 -14.34 -14.28 9.09
N VAL A 36 -13.13 -13.78 8.87
CA VAL A 36 -12.18 -13.48 9.96
C VAL A 36 -12.60 -12.19 10.65
N THR A 37 -12.63 -12.21 11.99
CA THR A 37 -12.97 -11.04 12.82
C THR A 37 -11.79 -10.50 13.63
N ALA A 38 -10.76 -11.32 13.82
CA ALA A 38 -9.52 -10.90 14.46
C ALA A 38 -8.31 -11.68 13.94
N VAL A 39 -7.17 -11.00 13.85
CA VAL A 39 -5.84 -11.58 13.62
C VAL A 39 -4.96 -11.19 14.78
N ILE A 40 -4.38 -12.19 15.45
CA ILE A 40 -3.44 -12.02 16.56
C ILE A 40 -2.12 -12.64 16.15
N THR A 41 -1.03 -11.89 16.29
CA THR A 41 0.30 -12.33 15.87
C THR A 41 1.37 -11.93 16.90
N PRO A 42 2.41 -12.74 17.15
CA PRO A 42 3.59 -12.29 17.89
C PRO A 42 4.54 -11.45 17.02
N ASP A 43 4.34 -11.46 15.71
CA ASP A 43 5.17 -10.74 14.74
C ASP A 43 4.95 -9.23 14.89
N ALA A 44 6.04 -8.46 14.86
CA ALA A 44 5.95 -7.01 14.98
C ALA A 44 5.45 -6.45 13.65
N VAL A 45 4.31 -5.77 13.69
CA VAL A 45 3.71 -5.13 12.52
C VAL A 45 3.56 -3.64 12.81
N ASP A 46 4.10 -2.79 11.93
CA ASP A 46 3.90 -1.34 12.05
C ASP A 46 2.43 -0.99 11.82
N LEU A 47 1.93 0.01 12.55
CA LEU A 47 0.48 0.26 12.61
C LEU A 47 -0.05 0.91 11.32
N VAL A 48 0.82 1.52 10.52
CA VAL A 48 0.49 2.04 9.19
C VAL A 48 0.94 1.13 8.04
N SER A 49 1.41 -0.09 8.35
CA SER A 49 1.73 -1.08 7.32
C SER A 49 0.48 -1.44 6.49
N HIS A 50 0.67 -1.90 5.26
CA HIS A 50 -0.46 -2.19 4.38
C HIS A 50 -1.42 -3.23 4.97
N VAL A 51 -0.93 -4.27 5.64
CA VAL A 51 -1.78 -5.29 6.29
C VAL A 51 -2.58 -4.69 7.45
N ALA A 52 -1.99 -3.81 8.26
CA ALA A 52 -2.66 -3.15 9.38
C ALA A 52 -3.75 -2.20 8.87
N VAL A 53 -3.46 -1.40 7.83
CA VAL A 53 -4.44 -0.53 7.18
C VAL A 53 -5.60 -1.34 6.60
N ARG A 54 -5.32 -2.43 5.87
CA ARG A 54 -6.37 -3.30 5.32
C ARG A 54 -7.24 -3.94 6.40
N ALA A 55 -6.62 -4.44 7.47
CA ALA A 55 -7.35 -5.02 8.59
C ALA A 55 -8.30 -3.99 9.25
N ARG A 56 -7.81 -2.76 9.48
CA ARG A 56 -8.62 -1.66 10.02
C ARG A 56 -9.80 -1.31 9.14
N ASN A 57 -9.58 -1.18 7.83
CA ASN A 57 -10.63 -0.88 6.86
C ASN A 57 -11.64 -2.01 6.72
N ALA A 58 -11.22 -3.25 6.98
CA ALA A 58 -12.09 -4.41 7.07
C ALA A 58 -12.81 -4.56 8.43
N HIS A 59 -12.63 -3.59 9.35
CA HIS A 59 -13.12 -3.65 10.74
C HIS A 59 -12.71 -4.93 11.48
N LEU A 60 -11.51 -5.42 11.17
CA LEU A 60 -10.92 -6.60 11.79
C LEU A 60 -10.00 -6.17 12.92
N LEU A 61 -10.13 -6.80 14.08
CA LEU A 61 -9.19 -6.59 15.18
C LEU A 61 -7.82 -7.16 14.79
N PHE A 62 -6.83 -6.30 14.59
CA PHE A 62 -5.46 -6.71 14.32
C PHE A 62 -4.59 -6.38 15.53
N ALA A 63 -4.09 -7.41 16.21
CA ALA A 63 -3.43 -7.27 17.50
C ALA A 63 -2.07 -7.99 17.53
N ILE A 64 -1.11 -7.36 18.21
CA ILE A 64 0.23 -7.92 18.42
C ILE A 64 0.33 -8.43 19.85
N CYS A 65 0.72 -9.69 20.02
CA CYS A 65 0.89 -10.34 21.31
C CYS A 65 2.36 -10.77 21.52
N TYR A 66 3.16 -9.88 22.13
CA TYR A 66 4.57 -10.17 22.43
C TYR A 66 4.75 -11.18 23.58
N ASP A 67 3.77 -11.29 24.48
CA ASP A 67 3.86 -12.21 25.61
C ASP A 67 3.56 -13.64 25.16
N ARG A 68 4.60 -14.48 25.18
CA ARG A 68 4.50 -15.87 24.78
C ARG A 68 3.50 -16.68 25.62
N LYS A 69 3.35 -16.39 26.92
CA LYS A 69 2.38 -17.11 27.77
C LYS A 69 0.95 -16.77 27.37
N HIS A 70 0.66 -15.51 27.07
CA HIS A 70 -0.64 -15.09 26.56
C HIS A 70 -0.93 -15.69 25.19
N LEU A 71 0.05 -15.71 24.28
CA LEU A 71 -0.10 -16.34 22.98
C LEU A 71 -0.36 -17.85 23.10
N GLU A 72 0.40 -18.58 23.91
CA GLU A 72 0.17 -20.02 24.14
C GLU A 72 -1.18 -20.28 24.83
N ARG A 73 -1.59 -19.41 25.76
CA ARG A 73 -2.94 -19.46 26.36
C ARG A 73 -4.01 -19.30 25.29
N LEU A 74 -3.88 -18.31 24.40
CA LEU A 74 -4.81 -18.13 23.29
C LEU A 74 -4.83 -19.38 22.40
N LYS A 75 -3.67 -19.90 21.96
CA LYS A 75 -3.57 -21.13 21.15
C LYS A 75 -4.24 -22.34 21.81
N SER A 76 -4.18 -22.44 23.15
CA SER A 76 -4.82 -23.53 23.91
C SER A 76 -6.35 -23.50 23.88
N LEU A 77 -6.94 -22.33 23.57
CA LEU A 77 -8.40 -22.12 23.48
C LEU A 77 -8.95 -22.42 22.08
N ARG A 78 -8.25 -23.26 21.30
CA ARG A 78 -8.68 -23.64 19.95
C ARG A 78 -10.05 -24.29 19.99
N GLY A 79 -10.92 -23.87 19.06
CA GLY A 79 -12.31 -24.34 18.99
C GLY A 79 -13.26 -23.74 20.03
N ARG A 80 -12.78 -22.85 20.91
CA ARG A 80 -13.61 -22.08 21.85
C ARG A 80 -14.07 -20.76 21.23
N PHE A 81 -15.08 -20.15 21.84
CA PHE A 81 -15.59 -18.83 21.48
C PHE A 81 -15.03 -17.79 22.43
N LEU A 82 -14.44 -16.75 21.87
CA LEU A 82 -13.79 -15.68 22.61
C LEU A 82 -14.41 -14.35 22.18
N ASN A 83 -14.72 -13.51 23.16
CA ASN A 83 -15.02 -12.10 22.93
C ASN A 83 -13.74 -11.30 23.16
N PHE A 84 -13.40 -10.43 22.22
CA PHE A 84 -12.24 -9.54 22.32
C PHE A 84 -12.73 -8.10 22.44
N ALA A 85 -12.09 -7.33 23.31
CA ALA A 85 -12.31 -5.90 23.45
C ALA A 85 -10.97 -5.18 23.55
N VAL A 86 -10.95 -3.92 23.12
CA VAL A 86 -9.82 -3.01 23.33
C VAL A 86 -10.19 -2.10 24.48
N ASP A 87 -9.34 -2.02 25.50
CA ASP A 87 -9.57 -1.13 26.63
C ASP A 87 -9.12 0.32 26.33
N ALA A 88 -9.29 1.21 27.30
CA ALA A 88 -8.93 2.63 27.16
C ALA A 88 -7.42 2.87 27.00
N SER A 89 -6.58 1.89 27.37
CA SER A 89 -5.13 1.93 27.19
C SER A 89 -4.70 1.38 25.84
N GLY A 90 -5.63 0.85 25.05
CA GLY A 90 -5.34 0.21 23.77
C GLY A 90 -4.95 -1.26 23.91
N ASP A 91 -5.02 -1.83 25.12
CA ASP A 91 -4.71 -3.23 25.36
C ASP A 91 -5.88 -4.12 24.93
N VAL A 92 -5.55 -5.28 24.36
CA VAL A 92 -6.56 -6.26 23.93
C VAL A 92 -6.84 -7.21 25.08
N VAL A 93 -8.07 -7.17 25.58
CA VAL A 93 -8.59 -8.07 26.59
C VAL A 93 -9.54 -9.08 25.96
N PHE A 94 -9.62 -10.29 26.54
CA PHE A 94 -10.51 -11.32 26.04
C PHE A 94 -11.12 -12.16 27.16
N GLU A 95 -12.32 -12.67 26.88
CA GLU A 95 -13.05 -13.58 27.76
C GLU A 95 -13.66 -14.75 26.96
N GLU A 96 -13.79 -15.91 27.61
CA GLU A 96 -14.47 -17.07 27.02
C GLU A 96 -15.97 -16.92 27.19
N VAL A 97 -16.72 -17.08 26.10
CA VAL A 97 -18.18 -16.93 26.09
C VAL A 97 -18.87 -18.25 25.76
N SER A 98 -20.01 -18.49 26.40
CA SER A 98 -20.87 -19.66 26.17
C SER A 98 -22.17 -19.21 25.52
N GLY A 99 -22.19 -19.06 24.19
CA GLY A 99 -23.39 -18.55 23.51
C GLY A 99 -23.27 -18.35 22.01
N GLU A 100 -24.45 -18.20 21.37
CA GLU A 100 -24.65 -18.08 19.93
C GLU A 100 -23.88 -16.93 19.28
N MET A 101 -23.47 -17.20 18.04
CA MET A 101 -22.64 -16.31 17.23
C MET A 101 -23.36 -14.98 16.97
N VAL A 102 -22.70 -13.87 17.29
CA VAL A 102 -23.00 -12.62 16.58
C VAL A 102 -22.52 -12.85 15.16
N THR A 103 -23.44 -12.94 14.19
CA THR A 103 -23.07 -12.99 12.77
C THR A 103 -22.13 -11.83 12.49
N ALA A 104 -20.96 -12.12 11.91
CA ALA A 104 -20.08 -11.05 11.43
C ALA A 104 -20.92 -10.14 10.52
N PRO A 105 -20.87 -8.82 10.69
CA PRO A 105 -21.58 -7.93 9.78
C PRO A 105 -21.12 -8.26 8.36
N PRO A 106 -22.06 -8.45 7.41
CA PRO A 106 -21.67 -8.70 6.03
C PRO A 106 -20.81 -7.54 5.54
N ARG A 107 -19.67 -7.82 4.90
CA ARG A 107 -18.89 -6.77 4.25
C ARG A 107 -19.81 -6.04 3.27
N VAL A 108 -19.90 -4.73 3.41
CA VAL A 108 -20.71 -3.89 2.51
C VAL A 108 -20.11 -4.03 1.11
N LYS A 109 -20.85 -4.63 0.17
CA LYS A 109 -20.47 -4.61 -1.23
C LYS A 109 -20.51 -3.16 -1.68
N ILE A 110 -19.36 -2.67 -2.12
CA ILE A 110 -19.26 -1.30 -2.61
C ILE A 110 -19.87 -1.26 -3.99
N GLY A 111 -20.60 -0.17 -4.28
CA GLY A 111 -21.07 0.11 -5.63
C GLY A 111 -19.88 0.35 -6.53
N PHE A 112 -19.41 -0.70 -7.21
CA PHE A 112 -18.41 -0.53 -8.27
C PHE A 112 -19.09 0.17 -9.45
N ILE A 113 -18.68 1.42 -9.69
CA ILE A 113 -19.16 2.17 -10.84
C ILE A 113 -18.47 1.61 -12.07
N LYS A 114 -19.25 1.03 -12.99
CA LYS A 114 -18.72 0.59 -14.27
C LYS A 114 -18.14 1.79 -15.01
N ILE A 115 -16.83 1.78 -15.21
CA ILE A 115 -16.13 2.78 -15.99
C ILE A 115 -16.17 2.35 -17.45
N ALA A 116 -16.44 3.29 -18.36
CA ALA A 116 -16.37 3.02 -19.79
C ALA A 116 -14.96 2.53 -20.14
N ARG A 117 -14.88 1.51 -20.99
CA ARG A 117 -13.58 0.97 -21.42
C ARG A 117 -12.73 2.12 -22.00
N PRO A 118 -11.56 2.41 -21.42
CA PRO A 118 -10.73 3.52 -21.85
C PRO A 118 -10.25 3.27 -23.27
N GLU A 119 -10.39 4.29 -24.11
CA GLU A 119 -9.82 4.28 -25.45
C GLU A 119 -8.33 4.65 -25.37
N PHE A 120 -7.54 4.10 -26.30
CA PHE A 120 -6.15 4.50 -26.41
C PHE A 120 -6.06 5.98 -26.79
N THR A 121 -5.28 6.75 -26.03
CA THR A 121 -5.08 8.19 -26.24
C THR A 121 -3.65 8.52 -26.64
N ALA A 122 -2.68 8.13 -25.81
CA ALA A 122 -1.25 8.32 -26.02
C ALA A 122 -0.45 7.20 -25.34
N TYR A 123 0.83 7.05 -25.69
CA TYR A 123 1.73 6.09 -25.03
C TYR A 123 2.32 6.59 -23.71
N ALA A 124 2.39 7.91 -23.52
CA ALA A 124 2.84 8.53 -22.28
C ALA A 124 2.22 9.91 -22.15
N ILE A 125 1.97 10.36 -20.92
CA ILE A 125 1.47 11.70 -20.61
C ILE A 125 2.22 12.30 -19.42
N ASP A 126 2.30 13.62 -19.40
CA ASP A 126 2.92 14.40 -18.34
C ASP A 126 1.96 14.57 -17.15
N SER A 127 2.49 14.77 -15.94
CA SER A 127 1.69 15.04 -14.74
C SER A 127 0.69 16.20 -14.87
N ARG A 128 0.96 17.17 -15.75
CA ARG A 128 0.07 18.30 -16.09
C ARG A 128 -1.19 17.86 -16.83
N ASP A 129 -1.14 16.73 -17.53
CA ASP A 129 -2.25 16.16 -18.31
C ASP A 129 -3.03 15.10 -17.52
N PHE A 130 -2.64 14.81 -16.27
CA PHE A 130 -3.34 13.85 -15.41
C PHE A 130 -4.76 14.32 -15.13
N ARG A 131 -5.73 13.49 -15.50
CA ARG A 131 -7.16 13.75 -15.28
C ARG A 131 -7.94 12.44 -15.16
N GLU A 132 -9.12 12.53 -14.55
CA GLU A 132 -10.03 11.40 -14.42
C GLU A 132 -10.31 10.76 -15.79
N GLY A 133 -10.30 9.43 -15.83
CA GLY A 133 -10.46 8.64 -17.05
C GLY A 133 -9.18 8.40 -17.85
N LEU A 134 -8.06 9.09 -17.55
CA LEU A 134 -6.75 8.79 -18.15
C LEU A 134 -5.82 8.04 -17.20
N VAL A 135 -5.87 8.33 -15.91
CA VAL A 135 -5.00 7.77 -14.87
C VAL A 135 -5.81 7.42 -13.61
N GLY A 136 -5.19 6.68 -12.70
CA GLY A 136 -5.80 6.24 -11.45
C GLY A 136 -5.66 7.24 -10.30
N GLY A 137 -6.06 6.80 -9.12
CA GLY A 137 -6.11 7.63 -7.92
C GLY A 137 -4.75 8.13 -7.43
N LYS A 138 -3.68 7.34 -7.56
CA LYS A 138 -2.34 7.73 -7.09
C LYS A 138 -1.84 8.97 -7.83
N SER A 139 -1.98 8.97 -9.15
CA SER A 139 -1.62 10.11 -10.00
C SER A 139 -2.48 11.34 -9.68
N LEU A 140 -3.80 11.15 -9.61
CA LEU A 140 -4.74 12.26 -9.40
C LEU A 140 -4.57 12.93 -8.04
N ASN A 141 -4.32 12.16 -6.99
CA ASN A 141 -4.16 12.70 -5.65
C ASN A 141 -2.93 13.61 -5.53
N LEU A 142 -1.82 13.27 -6.19
CA LEU A 142 -0.65 14.15 -6.24
C LEU A 142 -0.92 15.41 -7.08
N THR A 143 -1.59 15.29 -8.23
CA THR A 143 -1.97 16.46 -9.05
C THR A 143 -2.85 17.44 -8.28
N ARG A 144 -3.73 16.96 -7.40
CA ARG A 144 -4.58 17.83 -6.54
C ARG A 144 -3.79 18.70 -5.56
N LEU A 145 -2.54 18.35 -5.27
CA LEU A 145 -1.62 19.10 -4.41
C LEU A 145 -0.77 20.13 -5.19
N GLN A 146 -0.60 19.94 -6.51
CA GLN A 146 0.22 20.82 -7.32
C GLN A 146 -0.27 22.27 -7.24
N GLY A 147 0.65 23.20 -6.95
CA GLY A 147 0.37 24.63 -6.80
C GLY A 147 -0.39 25.02 -5.52
N LYS A 148 -0.67 24.08 -4.61
CA LYS A 148 -1.34 24.35 -3.32
C LYS A 148 -0.44 24.19 -2.10
N LEU A 149 0.68 23.48 -2.26
CA LEU A 149 1.64 23.27 -1.19
C LEU A 149 2.65 24.42 -1.11
N PRO A 150 3.17 24.74 0.09
CA PRO A 150 4.25 25.71 0.25
C PRO A 150 5.56 25.19 -0.37
N ASP A 151 6.44 26.11 -0.77
CA ASP A 151 7.67 25.82 -1.53
C ASP A 151 8.67 24.85 -0.85
N TRP A 152 8.53 24.64 0.46
CA TRP A 152 9.38 23.71 1.22
C TRP A 152 8.87 22.26 1.22
N ILE A 153 7.64 22.02 0.73
CA ILE A 153 7.09 20.68 0.49
C ILE A 153 7.13 20.40 -1.00
N HIS A 154 7.91 19.40 -1.38
CA HIS A 154 8.14 19.04 -2.77
C HIS A 154 7.29 17.85 -3.19
N LEU A 155 7.02 17.77 -4.50
CA LEU A 155 6.43 16.59 -5.14
C LEU A 155 7.48 16.03 -6.10
N PRO A 156 7.75 14.72 -6.09
CA PRO A 156 8.68 14.12 -7.03
C PRO A 156 8.15 14.23 -8.47
N ALA A 157 9.08 14.38 -9.42
CA ALA A 157 8.75 14.38 -10.84
C ALA A 157 8.06 13.06 -11.23
N SER A 158 7.06 13.14 -12.10
CA SER A 158 6.29 11.97 -12.53
C SER A 158 5.68 12.12 -13.92
N VAL A 159 5.52 10.98 -14.57
CA VAL A 159 4.82 10.79 -15.85
C VAL A 159 3.97 9.52 -15.77
N ALA A 160 3.06 9.31 -16.71
CA ALA A 160 2.26 8.09 -16.70
C ALA A 160 2.10 7.46 -18.08
N LEU A 161 1.99 6.14 -18.10
CA LEU A 161 1.33 5.39 -19.16
C LEU A 161 -0.17 5.39 -18.82
N PRO A 162 -1.01 6.15 -19.55
CA PRO A 162 -2.44 6.20 -19.26
C PRO A 162 -3.15 4.85 -19.47
N PHE A 163 -4.40 4.80 -19.00
CA PHE A 163 -5.32 3.71 -19.28
C PHE A 163 -5.45 3.43 -20.78
N GLY A 164 -5.75 2.17 -21.13
CA GLY A 164 -5.90 1.72 -22.52
C GLY A 164 -4.60 1.24 -23.19
N ILE A 165 -3.43 1.56 -22.63
CA ILE A 165 -2.14 1.10 -23.20
C ILE A 165 -1.99 -0.41 -23.07
N PHE A 166 -2.29 -1.00 -21.91
CA PHE A 166 -2.21 -2.45 -21.73
C PHE A 166 -3.05 -3.18 -22.80
N GLU A 167 -4.29 -2.74 -23.00
CA GLU A 167 -5.20 -3.30 -24.00
C GLU A 167 -4.67 -3.11 -25.42
N LYS A 168 -4.12 -1.94 -25.73
CA LYS A 168 -3.51 -1.64 -27.02
C LYS A 168 -2.31 -2.55 -27.31
N VAL A 169 -1.43 -2.73 -26.34
CA VAL A 169 -0.24 -3.59 -26.43
C VAL A 169 -0.65 -5.05 -26.58
N LEU A 170 -1.60 -5.52 -25.77
CA LEU A 170 -2.12 -6.89 -25.85
C LEU A 170 -2.77 -7.19 -27.21
N ALA A 171 -3.36 -6.18 -27.87
CA ALA A 171 -4.01 -6.31 -29.16
C ALA A 171 -3.05 -6.26 -30.38
N LEU A 172 -1.75 -6.04 -30.18
CA LEU A 172 -0.77 -6.06 -31.27
C LEU A 172 -0.63 -7.46 -31.89
N ASP A 173 -0.47 -7.55 -33.21
CA ASP A 173 -0.32 -8.83 -33.92
C ASP A 173 0.85 -9.67 -33.38
N ARG A 174 1.97 -9.02 -33.02
CA ARG A 174 3.14 -9.68 -32.39
C ARG A 174 2.83 -10.29 -31.02
N ASN A 175 1.83 -9.77 -30.31
CA ASN A 175 1.37 -10.27 -29.02
C ASN A 175 0.18 -11.24 -29.13
N SER A 176 -0.26 -11.62 -30.34
CA SER A 176 -1.45 -12.44 -30.56
C SER A 176 -1.45 -13.78 -29.79
N GLY A 177 -0.30 -14.47 -29.74
CA GLY A 177 -0.14 -15.71 -28.98
C GLY A 177 -0.28 -15.50 -27.47
N ILE A 178 0.29 -14.42 -26.94
CA ILE A 178 0.17 -14.03 -25.53
C ILE A 178 -1.28 -13.67 -25.20
N ALA A 179 -1.94 -12.90 -26.07
CA ALA A 179 -3.33 -12.49 -25.91
C ALA A 179 -4.31 -13.67 -25.94
N GLN A 180 -4.05 -14.68 -26.79
CA GLN A 180 -4.80 -15.92 -26.79
C GLN A 180 -4.60 -16.68 -25.48
N ARG A 181 -3.35 -16.93 -25.07
CA ARG A 181 -3.05 -17.65 -23.82
C ARG A 181 -3.63 -16.95 -22.59
N TYR A 182 -3.53 -15.63 -22.54
CA TYR A 182 -4.10 -14.81 -21.47
C TYR A 182 -5.61 -15.00 -21.36
N ARG A 183 -6.36 -14.90 -22.47
CA ARG A 183 -7.82 -15.11 -22.49
C ARG A 183 -8.21 -16.52 -22.06
N GLU A 184 -7.49 -17.52 -22.54
CA GLU A 184 -7.70 -18.93 -22.14
C GLU A 184 -7.51 -19.12 -20.62
N LEU A 185 -6.46 -18.56 -20.04
CA LEU A 185 -6.20 -18.63 -18.61
C LEU A 185 -7.27 -17.92 -17.78
N VAL A 186 -7.62 -16.69 -18.17
CA VAL A 186 -8.67 -15.91 -17.49
C VAL A 186 -10.00 -16.66 -17.48
N SER A 187 -10.37 -17.33 -18.59
CA SER A 187 -11.61 -18.12 -18.67
C SER A 187 -11.67 -19.33 -17.73
N ARG A 188 -10.54 -19.76 -17.17
CA ARG A 188 -10.41 -20.95 -16.31
C ARG A 188 -10.22 -20.63 -14.82
N LEU A 189 -10.18 -19.35 -14.45
CA LEU A 189 -9.82 -18.89 -13.10
C LEU A 189 -10.65 -19.50 -11.98
N ASP A 190 -11.93 -19.80 -12.22
CA ASP A 190 -12.83 -20.34 -11.20
C ASP A 190 -12.50 -21.79 -10.78
N GLY A 191 -11.62 -22.52 -11.51
CA GLY A 191 -11.29 -23.92 -11.23
C GLY A 191 -10.03 -24.17 -10.36
N ASN A 192 -8.98 -23.35 -10.51
CA ASN A 192 -7.76 -23.39 -9.69
C ASN A 192 -7.05 -22.02 -9.71
N PRO A 193 -7.48 -21.05 -8.89
CA PRO A 193 -7.04 -19.67 -9.03
C PRO A 193 -5.55 -19.49 -8.78
N GLU A 194 -4.94 -20.14 -7.80
CA GLU A 194 -3.54 -19.87 -7.41
C GLU A 194 -2.55 -20.15 -8.56
N GLU A 195 -2.59 -21.36 -9.13
CA GLU A 195 -1.73 -21.75 -10.25
C GLU A 195 -2.03 -20.91 -11.50
N ILE A 196 -3.31 -20.69 -11.81
CA ILE A 196 -3.73 -19.93 -13.00
C ILE A 196 -3.28 -18.47 -12.88
N LEU A 197 -3.40 -17.85 -11.72
CA LEU A 197 -2.92 -16.49 -11.48
C LEU A 197 -1.41 -16.39 -11.71
N ALA A 198 -0.63 -17.36 -11.22
CA ALA A 198 0.81 -17.40 -11.47
C ALA A 198 1.14 -17.54 -12.96
N GLU A 199 0.41 -18.39 -13.69
CA GLU A 199 0.57 -18.54 -15.13
C GLU A 199 0.17 -17.29 -15.91
N ILE A 200 -0.89 -16.59 -15.50
CA ILE A 200 -1.30 -15.32 -16.11
C ILE A 200 -0.16 -14.30 -15.95
N ARG A 201 0.35 -14.13 -14.73
CA ARG A 201 1.47 -13.20 -14.47
C ARG A 201 2.65 -13.52 -15.37
N LYS A 202 3.08 -14.79 -15.41
CA LYS A 202 4.17 -15.24 -16.28
C LYS A 202 3.90 -14.97 -17.76
N THR A 203 2.68 -15.20 -18.22
CA THR A 203 2.27 -14.95 -19.62
C THR A 203 2.41 -13.48 -20.00
N LEU A 204 1.97 -12.57 -19.12
CA LEU A 204 2.03 -11.13 -19.37
C LEU A 204 3.46 -10.57 -19.38
N LEU A 205 4.42 -11.23 -18.71
CA LEU A 205 5.84 -10.87 -18.81
C LEU A 205 6.42 -11.11 -20.20
N GLY A 206 5.74 -11.87 -21.06
CA GLY A 206 6.13 -12.08 -22.45
C GLY A 206 5.79 -10.92 -23.39
N LEU A 207 5.00 -9.92 -22.96
CA LEU A 207 4.52 -8.86 -23.86
C LEU A 207 5.68 -8.11 -24.53
N GLU A 208 5.53 -7.88 -25.83
CA GLU A 208 6.43 -7.06 -26.64
C GLU A 208 5.90 -5.63 -26.73
N ALA A 209 6.79 -4.65 -26.51
CA ALA A 209 6.44 -3.24 -26.61
C ALA A 209 6.24 -2.82 -28.09
N PRO A 210 5.31 -1.89 -28.37
CA PRO A 210 5.29 -1.18 -29.65
C PRO A 210 6.51 -0.26 -29.77
N GLU A 211 7.00 -0.06 -30.99
CA GLU A 211 8.22 0.70 -31.27
C GLU A 211 8.09 2.19 -30.90
N GLU A 212 6.86 2.72 -30.95
CA GLU A 212 6.56 4.12 -30.67
C GLU A 212 6.52 4.42 -29.16
N LEU A 213 6.28 3.43 -28.31
CA LEU A 213 6.14 3.61 -26.87
C LEU A 213 7.42 4.16 -26.21
N PRO A 214 8.61 3.54 -26.38
CA PRO A 214 9.83 4.08 -25.78
C PRO A 214 10.18 5.48 -26.28
N VAL A 215 9.89 5.79 -27.55
CA VAL A 215 10.14 7.11 -28.13
C VAL A 215 9.23 8.17 -27.50
N ALA A 216 7.94 7.88 -27.39
CA ALA A 216 6.97 8.78 -26.77
C ALA A 216 7.26 8.98 -25.28
N LEU A 217 7.55 7.89 -24.56
CA LEU A 217 7.84 7.95 -23.14
C LEU A 217 9.12 8.75 -22.87
N ARG A 218 10.18 8.57 -23.66
CA ARG A 218 11.42 9.34 -23.52
C ARG A 218 11.17 10.83 -23.61
N GLY A 219 10.45 11.28 -24.64
CA GLY A 219 10.16 12.70 -24.82
C GLY A 219 9.36 13.30 -23.67
N VAL A 220 8.41 12.55 -23.11
CA VAL A 220 7.61 13.00 -21.96
C VAL A 220 8.43 13.00 -20.66
N MET A 221 9.29 12.00 -20.44
CA MET A 221 10.19 11.93 -19.28
C MET A 221 11.20 13.09 -19.28
N GLU A 222 11.84 13.37 -20.41
CA GLU A 222 12.80 14.47 -20.55
C GLU A 222 12.14 15.82 -20.22
N ASN A 223 10.92 16.05 -20.73
CA ASN A 223 10.16 17.27 -20.45
C ASN A 223 9.74 17.40 -18.98
N ALA A 224 9.53 16.28 -18.29
CA ALA A 224 9.19 16.23 -16.87
C ALA A 224 10.43 16.28 -15.95
N GLY A 225 11.64 16.32 -16.52
CA GLY A 225 12.90 16.30 -15.76
C GLY A 225 13.27 14.94 -15.18
N LEU A 226 12.70 13.86 -15.71
CA LEU A 226 13.04 12.48 -15.33
C LEU A 226 14.21 11.95 -16.16
N GLY A 227 15.11 11.21 -15.52
CA GLY A 227 16.18 10.49 -16.19
C GLY A 227 15.64 9.35 -17.05
N TRP A 228 16.26 9.12 -18.21
CA TRP A 228 15.94 7.95 -19.04
C TRP A 228 16.68 6.70 -18.52
N PRO A 229 16.01 5.55 -18.38
CA PRO A 229 16.65 4.28 -18.01
C PRO A 229 17.82 3.91 -18.93
N GLU A 230 18.91 3.39 -18.37
CA GLU A 230 20.05 2.91 -19.18
C GLU A 230 19.62 1.79 -20.15
N ALA A 231 18.82 0.84 -19.64
CA ALA A 231 18.25 -0.26 -20.41
C ALA A 231 16.73 -0.14 -20.49
N TRP A 232 16.22 0.03 -21.71
CA TRP A 232 14.78 0.06 -21.97
C TRP A 232 14.08 -1.24 -21.54
N ASP A 233 14.72 -2.39 -21.72
CA ASP A 233 14.13 -3.69 -21.41
C ASP A 233 13.82 -3.86 -19.92
N ASP A 234 14.61 -3.23 -19.04
CA ASP A 234 14.39 -3.27 -17.59
C ASP A 234 13.18 -2.41 -17.20
N ALA A 235 13.06 -1.20 -17.77
CA ALA A 235 11.89 -0.35 -17.62
C ALA A 235 10.62 -1.03 -18.17
N TRP A 236 10.74 -1.68 -19.33
CA TRP A 236 9.66 -2.46 -19.91
C TRP A 236 9.26 -3.65 -19.03
N MET A 237 10.21 -4.33 -18.42
CA MET A 237 9.93 -5.37 -17.44
C MET A 237 9.18 -4.82 -16.22
N CYS A 238 9.54 -3.64 -15.72
CA CYS A 238 8.82 -2.98 -14.63
C CYS A 238 7.36 -2.69 -15.00
N ILE A 239 7.12 -2.13 -16.19
CA ILE A 239 5.76 -1.88 -16.72
C ILE A 239 4.94 -3.18 -16.78
N LYS A 240 5.52 -4.25 -17.34
CA LYS A 240 4.85 -5.56 -17.43
C LYS A 240 4.54 -6.15 -16.06
N ARG A 241 5.44 -6.00 -15.08
CA ARG A 241 5.22 -6.44 -13.70
C ARG A 241 4.09 -5.66 -13.04
N VAL A 242 4.00 -4.35 -13.25
CA VAL A 242 2.86 -3.55 -12.77
C VAL A 242 1.54 -4.05 -13.36
N TRP A 243 1.47 -4.27 -14.67
CA TRP A 243 0.25 -4.83 -15.29
C TRP A 243 -0.06 -6.24 -14.80
N ALA A 244 0.95 -7.09 -14.64
CA ALA A 244 0.79 -8.44 -14.12
C ALA A 244 0.30 -8.45 -12.66
N SER A 245 0.63 -7.43 -11.86
CA SER A 245 0.23 -7.33 -10.46
C SER A 245 -1.28 -7.29 -10.23
N ARG A 246 -2.05 -6.95 -11.27
CA ARG A 246 -3.51 -7.15 -11.31
C ARG A 246 -3.93 -8.57 -10.91
N TRP A 247 -3.09 -9.54 -11.25
CA TRP A 247 -3.29 -10.97 -11.02
C TRP A 247 -2.46 -11.48 -9.84
N ASN A 248 -2.00 -10.60 -8.95
CA ASN A 248 -1.55 -11.01 -7.63
C ASN A 248 -2.72 -11.66 -6.88
N GLU A 249 -2.43 -12.68 -6.09
CA GLU A 249 -3.45 -13.41 -5.34
C GLU A 249 -4.26 -12.46 -4.45
N ARG A 250 -3.59 -11.61 -3.68
CA ARG A 250 -4.24 -10.57 -2.85
C ARG A 250 -5.13 -9.63 -3.65
N ALA A 251 -4.69 -9.17 -4.82
CA ALA A 251 -5.47 -8.28 -5.68
C ALA A 251 -6.69 -8.98 -6.27
N TYR A 252 -6.56 -10.25 -6.66
CA TYR A 252 -7.66 -11.04 -7.19
C TYR A 252 -8.71 -11.34 -6.11
N LEU A 253 -8.28 -11.81 -4.95
CA LEU A 253 -9.16 -12.15 -3.83
C LEU A 253 -9.93 -10.92 -3.31
N SER A 254 -9.23 -9.80 -3.13
CA SER A 254 -9.84 -8.55 -2.68
C SER A 254 -10.90 -8.05 -3.67
N ARG A 255 -10.61 -8.10 -4.97
CA ARG A 255 -11.60 -7.75 -6.02
C ARG A 255 -12.79 -8.69 -6.06
N LYS A 256 -12.59 -10.01 -5.95
CA LYS A 256 -13.69 -10.99 -5.91
C LYS A 256 -14.57 -10.76 -4.68
N ALA A 257 -13.99 -10.50 -3.51
CA ALA A 257 -14.73 -10.19 -2.29
C ALA A 257 -15.60 -8.93 -2.43
N MET A 258 -15.10 -7.91 -3.14
CA MET A 258 -15.83 -6.67 -3.40
C MET A 258 -16.75 -6.73 -4.63
N GLY A 259 -16.75 -7.82 -5.38
CA GLY A 259 -17.53 -7.98 -6.60
C GLY A 259 -17.08 -7.07 -7.75
N ILE A 260 -15.81 -6.68 -7.78
CA ILE A 260 -15.23 -5.85 -8.85
C ILE A 260 -14.98 -6.74 -10.09
N PRO A 261 -15.64 -6.49 -11.23
CA PRO A 261 -15.43 -7.27 -12.43
C PRO A 261 -14.01 -7.10 -12.97
N ASP A 262 -13.38 -8.20 -13.37
CA ASP A 262 -12.06 -8.17 -13.98
C ASP A 262 -12.04 -7.27 -15.23
N GLU A 263 -13.03 -7.39 -16.09
CA GLU A 263 -13.14 -6.63 -17.34
C GLU A 263 -13.25 -5.11 -17.19
N ASP A 264 -13.63 -4.63 -16.01
CA ASP A 264 -13.80 -3.20 -15.74
C ASP A 264 -12.63 -2.59 -14.91
N LEU A 265 -11.59 -3.39 -14.59
CA LEU A 265 -10.37 -2.89 -13.95
C LEU A 265 -9.32 -2.52 -15.00
N PHE A 266 -8.96 -1.25 -15.06
CA PHE A 266 -7.91 -0.72 -15.94
C PHE A 266 -6.72 -0.24 -15.11
N MET A 267 -5.51 -0.48 -15.62
CA MET A 267 -4.25 -0.20 -14.92
C MET A 267 -3.41 0.78 -15.74
N ALA A 268 -3.27 2.01 -15.26
CA ALA A 268 -2.24 2.93 -15.70
C ALA A 268 -0.92 2.58 -14.98
N VAL A 269 0.19 3.12 -15.46
CA VAL A 269 1.48 3.00 -14.80
C VAL A 269 2.03 4.39 -14.53
N LEU A 270 2.10 4.75 -13.26
CA LEU A 270 2.75 5.98 -12.80
C LEU A 270 4.25 5.72 -12.69
N ILE A 271 5.05 6.50 -13.41
CA ILE A 271 6.51 6.46 -13.34
C ILE A 271 6.95 7.71 -12.57
N GLN A 272 7.61 7.50 -11.44
CA GLN A 272 7.95 8.57 -10.50
C GLN A 272 9.41 8.46 -10.08
N GLN A 273 10.04 9.60 -9.85
CA GLN A 273 11.38 9.66 -9.27
C GLN A 273 11.36 9.15 -7.83
N VAL A 274 12.25 8.23 -7.49
CA VAL A 274 12.48 7.80 -6.10
C VAL A 274 13.25 8.90 -5.38
N VAL A 275 12.75 9.30 -4.21
CA VAL A 275 13.46 10.23 -3.33
C VAL A 275 14.48 9.43 -2.53
N GLU A 276 15.76 9.78 -2.65
CA GLU A 276 16.85 9.21 -1.83
C GLU A 276 16.71 9.69 -0.38
N ALA A 277 15.86 9.01 0.37
CA ALA A 277 15.41 9.43 1.69
C ALA A 277 16.43 9.07 2.78
N GLU A 278 16.68 10.02 3.68
CA GLU A 278 17.30 9.74 4.98
C GLU A 278 16.25 9.20 5.95
N TYR A 279 15.04 9.77 5.89
CA TYR A 279 13.89 9.32 6.64
C TYR A 279 12.67 9.24 5.72
N SER A 280 11.88 8.19 5.87
CA SER A 280 10.55 8.11 5.26
C SER A 280 9.49 8.05 6.35
N PHE A 281 8.31 8.57 6.04
CA PHE A 281 7.22 8.66 7.00
C PHE A 281 5.87 8.37 6.38
N VAL A 282 4.96 7.86 7.20
CA VAL A 282 3.54 7.74 6.88
C VAL A 282 2.74 8.48 7.94
N ILE A 283 1.76 9.26 7.50
CA ILE A 283 0.94 10.13 8.32
C ILE A 283 -0.54 9.77 8.14
N HIS A 284 -1.24 9.51 9.23
CA HIS A 284 -2.70 9.59 9.30
C HIS A 284 -3.08 10.90 9.99
N THR A 285 -3.64 11.81 9.21
CA THR A 285 -3.92 13.18 9.69
C THR A 285 -5.06 13.21 10.71
N ALA A 286 -6.03 12.30 10.68
CA ALA A 286 -6.88 12.03 11.84
C ALA A 286 -6.32 10.83 12.61
N ASN A 287 -6.27 10.91 13.93
CA ASN A 287 -5.71 9.83 14.73
C ASN A 287 -6.55 8.55 14.49
N PRO A 288 -5.95 7.49 13.93
CA PRO A 288 -6.69 6.31 13.51
C PRO A 288 -7.18 5.42 14.65
N PHE A 289 -6.66 5.63 15.88
CA PHE A 289 -7.01 4.84 17.05
C PHE A 289 -8.11 5.49 17.87
N THR A 290 -8.09 6.83 17.95
CA THR A 290 -9.07 7.61 18.73
C THR A 290 -10.16 8.22 17.87
N GLY A 291 -9.95 8.34 16.55
CA GLY A 291 -10.81 9.08 15.64
C GLY A 291 -10.69 10.61 15.78
N ASP A 292 -9.74 11.11 16.57
CA ASP A 292 -9.58 12.54 16.81
C ASP A 292 -9.00 13.25 15.57
N GLY A 293 -9.83 14.07 14.91
CA GLY A 293 -9.44 14.85 13.75
C GLY A 293 -8.53 16.05 14.04
N TYR A 294 -8.23 16.35 15.31
CA TYR A 294 -7.28 17.41 15.71
C TYR A 294 -5.90 16.88 16.10
N GLU A 295 -5.73 15.55 16.07
CA GLU A 295 -4.51 14.87 16.41
C GLU A 295 -4.08 13.99 15.24
N LEU A 296 -2.82 14.10 14.87
CA LEU A 296 -2.19 13.33 13.82
C LEU A 296 -1.42 12.17 14.45
N TYR A 297 -1.38 11.04 13.76
CA TYR A 297 -0.49 9.93 14.07
C TYR A 297 0.48 9.71 12.89
N ALA A 298 1.74 9.45 13.19
CA ALA A 298 2.73 9.15 12.17
C ALA A 298 3.78 8.15 12.63
N GLU A 299 4.31 7.41 11.66
CA GLU A 299 5.44 6.50 11.83
C GLU A 299 6.60 6.92 10.91
N VAL A 300 7.83 6.81 11.41
CA VAL A 300 9.07 7.24 10.75
C VAL A 300 10.09 6.10 10.73
N VAL A 301 10.71 5.88 9.58
CA VAL A 301 11.80 4.90 9.39
C VAL A 301 13.01 5.56 8.73
N LEU A 302 14.18 4.95 8.90
CA LEU A 302 15.39 5.34 8.18
C LEU A 302 15.36 4.77 6.76
N GLY A 303 15.81 5.56 5.79
CA GLY A 303 15.81 5.18 4.39
C GLY A 303 14.43 5.28 3.74
N LEU A 304 14.21 4.42 2.76
CA LEU A 304 13.01 4.35 1.93
C LEU A 304 11.79 3.80 2.69
N GLY A 305 10.61 4.31 2.32
CA GLY A 305 9.32 3.98 2.93
C GLY A 305 8.90 2.52 2.75
N GLU A 306 9.47 1.83 1.76
CA GLU A 306 9.35 0.39 1.52
C GLU A 306 9.68 -0.43 2.77
N THR A 307 10.59 0.07 3.62
CA THR A 307 10.94 -0.57 4.91
C THR A 307 9.76 -0.57 5.90
N LEU A 308 8.94 0.49 5.86
CA LEU A 308 7.75 0.66 6.71
C LEU A 308 6.57 -0.13 6.16
N VAL A 309 6.27 0.04 4.86
CA VAL A 309 5.10 -0.62 4.25
C VAL A 309 5.30 -2.11 4.01
N GLY A 310 6.55 -2.57 3.88
CA GLY A 310 6.95 -3.96 3.62
C GLY A 310 7.12 -4.83 4.86
N ASN A 311 6.78 -4.33 6.05
CA ASN A 311 6.80 -5.07 7.31
C ASN A 311 8.17 -5.69 7.70
N TYR A 312 9.27 -4.95 7.47
CA TYR A 312 10.61 -5.40 7.90
C TYR A 312 10.70 -5.53 9.42
N PRO A 313 11.45 -6.51 9.97
CA PRO A 313 11.53 -6.74 11.42
C PRO A 313 11.94 -5.51 12.23
N GLY A 314 11.29 -5.34 13.38
CA GLY A 314 11.45 -4.20 14.27
C GLY A 314 10.42 -3.10 14.01
N ARG A 315 10.38 -2.08 14.87
CA ARG A 315 9.34 -1.05 14.86
C ARG A 315 9.84 0.27 14.27
N ALA A 316 8.96 1.00 13.62
CA ALA A 316 9.17 2.41 13.31
C ALA A 316 9.11 3.29 14.58
N LEU A 317 9.65 4.52 14.46
CA LEU A 317 9.39 5.56 15.45
C LEU A 317 7.96 6.03 15.25
N GLY A 318 7.08 5.78 16.22
CA GLY A 318 5.70 6.22 16.21
C GLY A 318 5.51 7.44 17.08
N PHE A 319 4.72 8.41 16.64
CA PHE A 319 4.37 9.58 17.44
C PHE A 319 2.97 10.10 17.13
N THR A 320 2.40 10.86 18.07
CA THR A 320 1.20 11.67 17.86
C THR A 320 1.52 13.14 18.02
N CYS A 321 0.75 14.01 17.36
CA CYS A 321 0.92 15.45 17.51
C CYS A 321 -0.39 16.19 17.27
N ARG A 322 -0.69 17.20 18.11
CA ARG A 322 -1.85 18.07 17.91
C ARG A 322 -1.57 19.04 16.77
N LYS A 323 -2.53 19.16 15.84
CA LYS A 323 -2.44 20.05 14.67
C LYS A 323 -2.32 21.54 15.04
N THR A 324 -2.66 21.90 16.27
CA THR A 324 -2.56 23.27 16.81
C THR A 324 -1.15 23.67 17.25
N GLY A 325 -0.13 22.83 17.04
CA GLY A 325 1.26 23.14 17.32
C GLY A 325 1.71 22.76 18.74
N SER A 326 1.22 21.64 19.27
CA SER A 326 1.78 21.06 20.49
C SER A 326 3.07 20.29 20.19
N GLU A 327 3.84 19.99 21.22
CA GLU A 327 5.05 19.18 21.10
C GLU A 327 4.69 17.71 20.74
N PRO A 328 5.43 17.07 19.82
CA PRO A 328 5.21 15.67 19.45
C PRO A 328 5.31 14.73 20.65
N GLN A 329 4.36 13.80 20.77
CA GLN A 329 4.34 12.77 21.81
C GLN A 329 4.78 11.43 21.23
N LEU A 330 5.89 10.89 21.74
CA LEU A 330 6.42 9.60 21.30
C LEU A 330 5.55 8.44 21.77
N MET A 331 5.25 7.53 20.86
CA MET A 331 4.54 6.28 21.09
C MET A 331 5.48 5.08 21.07
N SER A 332 6.52 5.12 20.24
CA SER A 332 7.55 4.08 20.19
C SER A 332 8.87 4.63 19.68
N TYR A 333 9.97 4.06 20.16
CA TYR A 333 11.29 4.27 19.57
C TYR A 333 11.52 3.29 18.41
N PRO A 334 12.33 3.69 17.41
CA PRO A 334 12.60 2.87 16.25
C PRO A 334 13.55 1.71 16.62
N SER A 335 13.36 0.56 15.98
CA SER A 335 14.13 -0.66 16.25
C SER A 335 14.27 -1.57 15.02
N LYS A 336 13.98 -1.06 13.82
CA LYS A 336 14.16 -1.84 12.58
C LYS A 336 15.60 -2.26 12.38
N SER A 337 15.87 -3.54 12.16
CA SER A 337 17.25 -4.03 12.01
C SER A 337 17.86 -3.68 10.65
N ILE A 338 17.01 -3.44 9.65
CA ILE A 338 17.38 -3.16 8.26
C ILE A 338 16.62 -1.92 7.80
N GLY A 339 17.31 -1.05 7.06
CA GLY A 339 16.72 0.02 6.26
C GLY A 339 17.06 -0.18 4.79
N LEU A 340 16.16 0.23 3.91
CA LEU A 340 16.36 0.22 2.46
C LEU A 340 16.83 1.59 1.98
N PHE A 341 17.86 1.64 1.14
CA PHE A 341 18.39 2.90 0.61
C PHE A 341 18.60 2.78 -0.90
N GLY A 342 18.38 3.88 -1.63
CA GLY A 342 18.51 3.92 -3.07
C GLY A 342 17.72 5.05 -3.71
N GLY A 343 17.89 5.22 -5.00
CA GLY A 343 17.22 6.23 -5.82
C GLY A 343 16.69 5.62 -7.11
N GLY A 344 16.66 6.44 -8.17
CA GLY A 344 16.25 6.00 -9.50
C GLY A 344 14.75 6.16 -9.76
N LEU A 345 14.14 5.18 -10.41
CA LEU A 345 12.74 5.24 -10.82
C LEU A 345 11.88 4.15 -10.17
N ILE A 346 10.65 4.50 -9.84
CA ILE A 346 9.62 3.56 -9.40
C ILE A 346 8.42 3.58 -10.35
N PHE A 347 7.99 2.39 -10.75
CA PHE A 347 6.84 2.14 -11.60
C PHE A 347 5.70 1.67 -10.70
N ARG A 348 4.77 2.58 -10.40
CA ARG A 348 3.66 2.36 -9.48
C ARG A 348 2.41 1.96 -10.27
N SER A 349 1.71 0.95 -9.78
CA SER A 349 0.32 0.69 -10.14
C SER A 349 -0.53 1.94 -9.94
N ASP A 350 -1.46 2.19 -10.85
CA ASP A 350 -2.37 3.32 -10.78
C ASP A 350 -3.71 2.95 -11.42
N SER A 351 -4.48 2.10 -10.73
CA SER A 351 -5.74 1.58 -11.26
C SER A 351 -6.97 2.42 -10.90
N ASN A 352 -8.03 2.23 -11.69
CA ASN A 352 -9.37 2.76 -11.39
C ASN A 352 -10.08 2.01 -10.24
N GLY A 353 -9.43 1.02 -9.62
CA GLY A 353 -9.97 0.22 -8.52
C GLY A 353 -9.22 0.39 -7.20
N GLU A 354 -8.22 1.28 -7.09
CA GLU A 354 -7.40 1.40 -5.87
C GLU A 354 -8.00 2.29 -4.77
N ASP A 355 -8.67 3.37 -5.15
CA ASP A 355 -9.19 4.36 -4.19
C ASP A 355 -10.72 4.52 -4.38
N LEU A 356 -11.44 3.40 -4.29
CA LEU A 356 -12.91 3.40 -4.35
C LEU A 356 -13.49 3.78 -2.98
N SER A 357 -14.66 4.43 -2.96
CA SER A 357 -15.30 4.80 -1.69
C SER A 357 -15.60 3.56 -0.85
N GLY A 358 -15.04 3.50 0.38
CA GLY A 358 -15.16 2.35 1.27
C GLY A 358 -14.18 1.19 0.99
N TYR A 359 -13.31 1.30 -0.03
CA TYR A 359 -12.31 0.29 -0.37
C TYR A 359 -10.94 0.92 -0.59
N ALA A 360 -10.01 0.59 0.32
CA ALA A 360 -8.62 0.94 0.13
C ALA A 360 -7.86 -0.24 -0.49
N GLY A 361 -7.45 -0.09 -1.75
CA GLY A 361 -6.59 -1.03 -2.46
C GLY A 361 -5.10 -0.95 -2.05
N ALA A 362 -4.81 -0.45 -0.84
CA ALA A 362 -3.45 -0.24 -0.36
C ALA A 362 -2.65 -1.54 -0.39
N GLY A 363 -1.52 -1.52 -1.09
CA GLY A 363 -0.62 -2.66 -1.25
C GLY A 363 -1.17 -3.83 -2.08
N LEU A 364 -2.33 -3.74 -2.72
CA LEU A 364 -2.88 -4.84 -3.53
C LEU A 364 -2.07 -5.07 -4.80
N TYR A 365 -1.76 -4.00 -5.51
CA TYR A 365 -0.99 -3.99 -6.74
C TYR A 365 0.45 -3.59 -6.46
N ASP A 366 1.35 -3.97 -7.36
CA ASP A 366 2.78 -3.78 -7.13
C ASP A 366 3.22 -2.36 -7.50
N SER A 367 4.24 -1.88 -6.79
CA SER A 367 5.13 -0.82 -7.23
C SER A 367 6.51 -1.44 -7.43
N VAL A 368 7.13 -1.21 -8.58
CA VAL A 368 8.36 -1.89 -8.98
C VAL A 368 9.45 -0.84 -9.17
N MET A 369 10.48 -0.88 -8.33
CA MET A 369 11.68 -0.05 -8.52
C MET A 369 12.51 -0.62 -9.67
N LEU A 370 13.01 0.27 -10.52
CA LEU A 370 13.92 -0.07 -11.61
C LEU A 370 15.28 -0.49 -11.04
N GLU A 371 15.87 0.39 -10.24
CA GLU A 371 17.05 0.11 -9.45
C GLU A 371 16.62 -0.47 -8.09
N LEU A 372 17.06 -1.70 -7.81
CA LEU A 372 16.76 -2.30 -6.51
C LEU A 372 17.49 -1.54 -5.40
N PRO A 373 16.79 -1.24 -4.29
CA PRO A 373 17.43 -0.62 -3.15
C PRO A 373 18.40 -1.60 -2.49
N HIS A 374 19.42 -1.07 -1.84
CA HIS A 374 20.36 -1.85 -1.06
C HIS A 374 19.93 -1.87 0.42
N GLU A 375 20.11 -3.02 1.05
CA GLU A 375 19.83 -3.22 2.47
C GLU A 375 21.01 -2.74 3.32
N VAL A 376 20.70 -1.97 4.37
CA VAL A 376 21.68 -1.47 5.34
C VAL A 376 21.26 -1.92 6.73
N SER A 377 22.17 -2.57 7.46
CA SER A 377 21.98 -2.86 8.88
C SER A 377 21.98 -1.56 9.67
N LEU A 378 20.93 -1.31 10.44
CA LEU A 378 20.77 -0.07 11.19
C LEU A 378 21.41 -0.18 12.59
N ASP A 379 22.13 0.87 12.99
CA ASP A 379 22.75 1.02 14.31
C ASP A 379 22.20 2.26 15.00
N TYR A 380 21.12 2.08 15.77
CA TYR A 380 20.44 3.17 16.47
C TYR A 380 21.27 3.83 17.57
N THR A 381 22.41 3.25 17.98
CA THR A 381 23.29 3.90 18.97
C THR A 381 23.95 5.16 18.42
N LYS A 382 24.00 5.29 17.09
CA LYS A 382 24.57 6.45 16.37
C LYS A 382 23.50 7.36 15.78
N GLU A 383 22.23 6.98 15.88
CA GLU A 383 21.14 7.63 15.15
C GLU A 383 20.57 8.82 15.94
N PRO A 384 20.72 10.07 15.45
CA PRO A 384 20.23 11.27 16.13
C PRO A 384 18.74 11.20 16.48
N LEU A 385 17.93 10.50 15.68
CA LEU A 385 16.52 10.28 15.97
C LEU A 385 16.27 9.68 17.37
N VAL A 386 17.22 8.93 17.92
CA VAL A 386 17.11 8.30 19.24
C VAL A 386 17.63 9.19 20.37
N TRP A 387 18.85 9.74 20.24
CA TRP A 387 19.54 10.40 21.35
C TRP A 387 19.52 11.93 21.30
N ASP A 388 19.26 12.54 20.15
CA ASP A 388 19.16 13.99 19.99
C ASP A 388 17.68 14.43 20.01
N GLU A 389 17.24 14.91 21.17
CA GLU A 389 15.85 15.35 21.37
C GLU A 389 15.49 16.58 20.53
N ASN A 390 16.42 17.51 20.33
CA ASN A 390 16.14 18.71 19.54
C ASN A 390 15.96 18.34 18.07
N PHE A 391 16.89 17.56 17.51
CA PHE A 391 16.79 17.06 16.14
C PHE A 391 15.49 16.27 15.92
N ARG A 392 15.18 15.34 16.84
CA ARG A 392 13.95 14.56 16.77
C ARG A 392 12.72 15.47 16.78
N ASN A 393 12.61 16.39 17.74
CA ASN A 393 11.44 17.26 17.85
C ASN A 393 11.26 18.15 16.62
N GLU A 394 12.36 18.66 16.05
CA GLU A 394 12.35 19.42 14.79
C GLU A 394 11.84 18.58 13.61
N LEU A 395 12.37 17.35 13.44
CA LEU A 395 11.93 16.43 12.37
C LEU A 395 10.45 16.08 12.51
N LEU A 396 10.00 15.66 13.70
CA LEU A 396 8.61 15.25 13.94
C LEU A 396 7.63 16.42 13.78
N THR A 397 8.05 17.63 14.16
CA THR A 397 7.28 18.85 13.91
C THR A 397 7.19 19.16 12.41
N GLY A 398 8.30 19.01 11.67
CA GLY A 398 8.30 19.14 10.21
C GLY A 398 7.34 18.16 9.53
N ILE A 399 7.37 16.89 9.93
CA ILE A 399 6.45 15.85 9.45
C ILE A 399 4.99 16.21 9.77
N THR A 400 4.73 16.70 10.99
CA THR A 400 3.38 17.16 11.38
C THR A 400 2.90 18.30 10.48
N ASN A 401 3.78 19.27 10.20
CA ASN A 401 3.45 20.39 9.32
C ASN A 401 3.16 19.95 7.88
N VAL A 402 3.86 18.93 7.37
CA VAL A 402 3.52 18.31 6.07
C VAL A 402 2.08 17.80 6.10
N GLY A 403 1.73 17.02 7.13
CA GLY A 403 0.38 16.48 7.30
C GLY A 403 -0.71 17.55 7.31
N VAL A 404 -0.52 18.61 8.10
CA VAL A 404 -1.46 19.74 8.20
C VAL A 404 -1.62 20.47 6.86
N MET A 405 -0.53 20.71 6.13
CA MET A 405 -0.58 21.43 4.85
C MET A 405 -1.25 20.61 3.76
N VAL A 406 -0.96 19.31 3.70
CA VAL A 406 -1.59 18.38 2.74
C VAL A 406 -3.09 18.24 3.02
N GLU A 407 -3.49 17.99 4.27
CA GLU A 407 -4.90 17.92 4.66
C GLU A 407 -5.65 19.20 4.32
N LYS A 408 -5.05 20.36 4.60
CA LYS A 408 -5.63 21.68 4.25
C LYS A 408 -5.77 21.86 2.74
N ALA A 409 -4.80 21.43 1.94
CA ALA A 409 -4.82 21.56 0.48
C ALA A 409 -5.89 20.67 -0.18
N ILE A 410 -6.17 19.51 0.40
CA ILE A 410 -7.19 18.55 -0.08
C ILE A 410 -8.57 18.84 0.51
N GLY A 411 -8.65 19.26 1.79
CA GLY A 411 -9.89 19.57 2.49
C GLY A 411 -10.54 18.40 3.23
N SER A 412 -9.82 17.29 3.44
CA SER A 412 -10.29 16.12 4.20
C SER A 412 -9.11 15.36 4.81
N PRO A 413 -9.32 14.55 5.88
CA PRO A 413 -8.27 13.72 6.45
C PRO A 413 -7.59 12.84 5.39
N GLN A 414 -6.26 12.85 5.38
CA GLN A 414 -5.40 12.10 4.46
C GLN A 414 -4.56 11.04 5.17
N ASP A 415 -4.28 9.98 4.42
CA ASP A 415 -3.18 9.04 4.57
C ASP A 415 -2.06 9.47 3.60
N ILE A 416 -0.88 9.80 4.13
CA ILE A 416 0.19 10.45 3.38
C ILE A 416 1.47 9.64 3.55
N GLU A 417 2.08 9.27 2.43
CA GLU A 417 3.44 8.73 2.37
C GLU A 417 4.38 9.87 1.95
N GLY A 418 5.48 10.04 2.68
CA GLY A 418 6.46 11.08 2.40
C GLY A 418 7.88 10.70 2.78
N ALA A 419 8.80 11.56 2.41
CA ALA A 419 10.23 11.39 2.62
C ALA A 419 10.90 12.70 3.02
N CYS A 420 11.97 12.59 3.80
CA CYS A 420 12.90 13.66 4.12
C CYS A 420 14.26 13.32 3.51
N SER A 421 14.81 14.24 2.72
CA SER A 421 16.12 14.10 2.08
C SER A 421 16.81 15.46 2.10
N LEU A 422 17.98 15.52 2.74
CA LEU A 422 18.82 16.71 2.88
C LEU A 422 18.06 17.92 3.44
N GLY A 423 17.23 17.67 4.46
CA GLY A 423 16.39 18.68 5.12
C GLY A 423 15.19 19.17 4.30
N ARG A 424 14.89 18.53 3.15
CA ARG A 424 13.71 18.82 2.34
C ARG A 424 12.65 17.74 2.51
N TYR A 425 11.38 18.15 2.55
CA TYR A 425 10.24 17.25 2.68
C TYR A 425 9.59 17.00 1.32
N TYR A 426 9.24 15.74 1.08
CA TYR A 426 8.58 15.30 -0.13
C TYR A 426 7.29 14.56 0.24
N VAL A 427 6.22 14.84 -0.50
CA VAL A 427 5.01 14.01 -0.48
C VAL A 427 5.06 13.12 -1.70
N VAL A 428 5.28 11.83 -1.49
CA VAL A 428 5.44 10.84 -2.57
C VAL A 428 4.12 10.19 -2.94
N GLN A 429 3.18 10.13 -1.99
CA GLN A 429 1.81 9.68 -2.23
C GLN A 429 0.86 10.27 -1.19
N THR A 430 -0.40 10.49 -1.57
CA THR A 430 -1.48 10.73 -0.62
C THR A 430 -2.79 10.08 -1.09
N ARG A 431 -3.69 9.80 -0.16
CA ARG A 431 -5.06 9.36 -0.43
C ARG A 431 -5.98 9.80 0.72
N PRO A 432 -7.30 9.89 0.49
CA PRO A 432 -8.27 10.09 1.57
C PRO A 432 -8.13 8.99 2.64
N GLN A 433 -8.12 9.39 3.90
CA GLN A 433 -8.17 8.46 5.03
C GLN A 433 -9.59 7.90 5.13
N VAL A 434 -9.69 6.57 5.18
CA VAL A 434 -10.96 5.82 5.28
C VAL A 434 -11.28 5.51 6.74
#